data_AF-A0A1X1UAN2-F1
#
_entry.id   AF-A0A1X1UAN2-F1
#
_cell.length_a   1.000
_cell.length_b   1.000
_cell.length_c   1.000
_cell.angle_alpha   90.00
_cell.angle_beta   90.00
_cell.angle_gamma   90.00
#
_symmetry.space_group_name_H-M   'P 1'
#
loop_
_entity.id
_entity.type
_entity.pdbx_description
1 polymer ?
#
loop_
_entity_poly.entity_id
_entity_poly.type
_entity_poly.pdbx_seq_one_letter_code
_entity_poly.pdbx_strand_id
1 'polypeptide(L)'
;MSVLSSPKTYVALGAFHAVDAVLCGVQVPPVKKVLDDVGLPDNVRPVLPVVKAAAAVGLLSVTRFPALARLTTAMLTLYFVLAVGAHVRVRDKVVNGLPAAVFLALVAAMTVKGPDDN
;
A
#
# COMPACT_ATOMS: atom_id res chain seq x y z
N MET A 1 20.55 1.95 -12.40
CA MET A 1 19.49 1.95 -11.39
C MET A 1 18.27 1.24 -11.94
N SER A 2 17.77 0.20 -11.27
CA SER A 2 16.48 -0.39 -11.60
C SER A 2 15.37 0.55 -11.15
N VAL A 3 14.26 0.65 -11.91
CA VAL A 3 13.09 1.46 -11.50
C VAL A 3 12.64 1.08 -10.08
N LEU A 4 12.72 -0.19 -9.70
CA LEU A 4 12.30 -0.69 -8.39
C LEU A 4 13.20 -0.28 -7.21
N SER A 5 14.45 0.10 -7.49
CA SER A 5 15.42 0.50 -6.45
C SER A 5 15.61 2.02 -6.40
N SER A 6 15.13 2.76 -7.40
CA SER A 6 15.26 4.21 -7.45
C SER A 6 14.51 4.90 -6.31
N PRO A 7 15.15 5.81 -5.56
CA PRO A 7 14.48 6.62 -4.53
C PRO A 7 13.25 7.37 -5.05
N LYS A 8 13.23 7.76 -6.33
CA LYS A 8 12.09 8.43 -6.97
C LYS A 8 10.83 7.56 -6.95
N THR A 9 10.97 6.24 -7.10
CA THR A 9 9.85 5.28 -7.05
C THR A 9 9.27 5.18 -5.65
N TYR A 10 10.12 5.14 -4.63
CA TYR A 10 9.68 5.17 -3.23
C TYR A 10 8.97 6.48 -2.90
N VAL A 11 9.50 7.63 -3.34
CA VAL A 11 8.85 8.93 -3.16
C VAL A 11 7.49 8.98 -3.85
N ALA A 12 7.39 8.49 -5.09
CA ALA A 12 6.13 8.44 -5.82
C ALA A 12 5.07 7.58 -5.10
N LEU A 13 5.46 6.39 -4.64
CA LEU A 13 4.57 5.53 -3.84
C LEU A 13 4.22 6.16 -2.48
N GLY A 14 5.16 6.84 -1.84
CA GLY A 14 4.93 7.56 -0.59
C GLY A 14 3.89 8.67 -0.77
N ALA A 15 4.01 9.47 -1.83
CA ALA A 15 3.01 10.49 -2.18
C ALA A 15 1.64 9.86 -2.51
N PHE A 16 1.62 8.75 -3.26
CA PHE A 16 0.40 7.99 -3.52
C PHE A 16 -0.29 7.55 -2.22
N HIS A 17 0.46 6.96 -1.28
CA HIS A 17 -0.07 6.54 0.02
C HIS A 17 -0.54 7.70 0.89
N ALA A 18 0.09 8.88 0.80
CA ALA A 18 -0.36 10.08 1.50
C ALA A 18 -1.73 10.54 0.99
N VAL A 19 -1.92 10.58 -0.34
CA VAL A 19 -3.21 10.91 -0.97
C VAL A 19 -4.26 9.87 -0.60
N ASP A 20 -3.92 8.58 -0.72
CA ASP A 20 -4.81 7.47 -0.41
C ASP A 20 -5.22 7.44 1.07
N ALA A 21 -4.33 7.81 1.99
CA ALA A 21 -4.65 7.97 3.41
C ALA A 21 -5.75 9.03 3.63
N VAL A 22 -5.66 10.18 2.95
CA VAL A 22 -6.68 11.23 3.04
C VAL A 22 -8.02 10.73 2.46
N LEU A 23 -7.99 10.10 1.29
CA LEU A 23 -9.20 9.56 0.64
C LEU A 23 -9.88 8.47 1.48
N CYS A 24 -9.11 7.60 2.13
CA CYS A 24 -9.61 6.62 3.10
C CYS A 24 -10.13 7.27 4.39
N GLY A 25 -9.48 8.33 4.86
CA GLY A 25 -9.88 9.05 6.08
C GLY A 25 -11.24 9.75 5.91
N VAL A 26 -11.48 10.35 4.75
CA VAL A 26 -12.77 11.00 4.44
C VAL A 26 -13.82 10.03 3.87
N GLN A 27 -13.47 8.74 3.70
CA GLN A 27 -14.36 7.69 3.19
C GLN A 27 -15.07 8.07 1.87
N VAL A 28 -14.30 8.51 0.86
CA VAL A 28 -14.89 8.85 -0.46
C VAL A 28 -15.70 7.68 -1.03
N PRO A 29 -16.78 7.93 -1.82
CA PRO A 29 -17.73 6.88 -2.21
C PRO A 29 -17.11 5.62 -2.84
N PRO A 30 -16.10 5.72 -3.75
CA PRO A 30 -15.45 4.53 -4.29
C PRO A 30 -14.72 3.70 -3.23
N VAL A 31 -14.04 4.35 -2.28
CA VAL A 31 -13.31 3.67 -1.20
C VAL A 31 -14.31 2.99 -0.28
N LYS A 32 -15.33 3.71 0.19
CA LYS A 32 -16.36 3.16 1.08
C LYS A 32 -17.01 1.92 0.45
N LYS A 33 -17.37 2.01 -0.83
CA LYS A 33 -17.95 0.89 -1.57
C LYS A 33 -17.04 -0.34 -1.58
N VAL A 34 -15.75 -0.18 -1.88
CA VAL A 34 -14.81 -1.32 -1.87
C VAL A 34 -14.72 -1.95 -0.48
N LEU A 35 -14.68 -1.14 0.58
CA LEU A 35 -14.64 -1.63 1.97
C LEU A 35 -15.93 -2.38 2.36
N ASP A 36 -17.08 -1.91 1.89
CA ASP A 36 -18.38 -2.59 2.04
C ASP A 36 -18.38 -3.93 1.28
N ASP A 37 -17.95 -3.92 0.02
CA ASP A 37 -17.95 -5.10 -0.86
C ASP A 37 -17.03 -6.22 -0.32
N VAL A 38 -15.89 -5.88 0.29
CA VAL A 38 -15.01 -6.85 0.98
C VAL A 38 -15.43 -7.15 2.42
N GLY A 39 -16.51 -6.55 2.91
CA GLY A 39 -17.07 -6.79 4.24
C GLY A 39 -16.15 -6.37 5.38
N LEU A 40 -15.43 -5.26 5.25
CA LEU A 40 -14.58 -4.72 6.32
C LEU A 40 -15.46 -4.01 7.38
N PRO A 41 -15.42 -4.43 8.66
CA PRO A 41 -16.22 -3.80 9.71
C PRO A 41 -15.89 -2.30 9.87
N ASP A 42 -16.93 -1.48 10.10
CA ASP A 42 -16.80 -0.02 10.19
C ASP A 42 -15.84 0.43 11.29
N ASN A 43 -15.78 -0.30 12.40
CA ASN A 43 -14.86 0.00 13.52
C ASN A 43 -13.38 -0.24 13.18
N VAL A 44 -13.07 -1.01 12.13
CA VAL A 44 -11.69 -1.28 11.67
C VAL A 44 -11.26 -0.27 10.61
N ARG A 45 -12.19 0.35 9.87
CA ARG A 45 -11.89 1.27 8.76
C ARG A 45 -10.99 2.46 9.15
N PRO A 46 -11.09 3.06 10.35
CA PRO A 46 -10.19 4.14 10.77
C PRO A 46 -8.71 3.73 10.85
N VAL A 47 -8.39 2.44 10.92
CA VAL A 47 -7.01 1.94 10.91
C VAL A 47 -6.37 2.09 9.53
N LEU A 48 -7.15 2.00 8.44
CA LEU A 48 -6.63 2.09 7.07
C LEU A 48 -5.91 3.41 6.76
N PRO A 49 -6.48 4.61 7.03
CA PRO A 49 -5.75 5.85 6.80
C PRO A 49 -4.49 5.96 7.67
N VAL A 50 -4.48 5.41 8.89
CA VAL A 50 -3.29 5.41 9.77
C VAL A 50 -2.18 4.54 9.17
N VAL A 51 -2.49 3.33 8.73
CA VAL A 51 -1.52 2.42 8.08
C VAL A 51 -0.96 3.05 6.81
N LYS A 52 -1.80 3.70 6.00
CA LYS A 52 -1.38 4.37 4.77
C LYS A 52 -0.53 5.60 5.04
N ALA A 53 -0.84 6.39 6.06
CA ALA A 53 -0.02 7.52 6.49
C ALA A 53 1.36 7.04 6.98
N ALA A 54 1.40 5.97 7.77
CA ALA A 54 2.66 5.37 8.21
C ALA A 54 3.49 4.84 7.03
N ALA A 55 2.84 4.23 6.03
CA ALA A 55 3.48 3.81 4.80
C ALA A 55 4.06 5.00 4.01
N ALA A 56 3.32 6.10 3.91
CA ALA A 56 3.80 7.32 3.27
C ALA A 56 5.07 7.86 3.94
N VAL A 57 5.07 7.98 5.27
CA VAL A 57 6.24 8.44 6.04
C VAL A 57 7.45 7.52 5.81
N GLY A 58 7.25 6.20 5.92
CA GLY A 58 8.33 5.23 5.75
C GLY A 58 8.94 5.25 4.34
N LEU A 59 8.11 5.34 3.30
CA LEU A 59 8.57 5.41 1.92
C LEU A 59 9.24 6.75 1.58
N LEU A 60 8.69 7.87 2.04
CA LEU A 60 9.29 9.20 1.82
C LEU A 60 10.63 9.37 2.53
N SER A 61 10.88 8.60 3.58
CA SER A 61 12.14 8.60 4.33
C SER A 61 13.32 7.96 3.57
N VAL A 62 13.11 7.38 2.38
CA VAL A 62 14.09 6.57 1.63
C VAL A 62 15.46 7.22 1.49
N THR A 63 15.55 8.54 1.32
CA THR A 63 16.83 9.24 1.12
C THR A 63 17.66 9.36 2.39
N ARG A 64 17.02 9.29 3.56
CA ARG A 64 17.66 9.41 4.87
C ARG A 64 17.77 8.06 5.61
N PHE A 65 16.78 7.20 5.42
CA PHE A 65 16.63 5.92 6.12
C PHE A 65 16.22 4.81 5.12
N PRO A 66 17.11 4.37 4.21
CA PRO A 66 16.79 3.37 3.20
C PRO A 66 16.31 2.02 3.79
N ALA A 67 16.86 1.62 4.94
CA ALA A 67 16.39 0.44 5.66
C ALA A 67 14.92 0.56 6.13
N LEU A 68 14.49 1.75 6.55
CA LEU A 68 13.10 2.00 6.94
C LEU A 68 12.17 1.89 5.73
N ALA A 69 12.55 2.46 4.59
CA ALA A 69 11.77 2.34 3.35
C ALA A 69 11.61 0.87 2.91
N ARG A 70 12.67 0.05 3.04
CA ARG A 70 12.60 -1.41 2.76
C ARG A 70 11.71 -2.16 3.76
N LEU A 71 11.78 -1.80 5.05
CA LEU A 71 10.86 -2.35 6.05
C LEU A 71 9.41 -1.98 5.71
N THR A 72 9.16 -0.75 5.29
CA THR A 72 7.83 -0.30 4.88
C THR A 72 7.31 -1.07 3.67
N THR A 73 8.13 -1.33 2.65
CA THR A 73 7.69 -2.18 1.52
C THR A 73 7.36 -3.60 1.99
N ALA A 74 8.10 -4.16 2.95
CA ALA A 74 7.81 -5.48 3.51
C ALA A 74 6.45 -5.50 4.25
N MET A 75 6.15 -4.47 5.04
CA MET A 75 4.86 -4.34 5.71
C MET A 75 3.72 -4.10 4.72
N LEU A 76 3.97 -3.34 3.64
CA LEU A 76 3.01 -3.18 2.55
C LEU A 76 2.77 -4.51 1.81
N THR A 77 3.79 -5.36 1.65
CA THR A 77 3.59 -6.72 1.12
C THR A 77 2.59 -7.49 1.98
N LEU A 78 2.77 -7.50 3.31
CA LEU A 78 1.82 -8.15 4.22
C LEU A 78 0.41 -7.54 4.11
N TYR A 79 0.31 -6.21 4.07
CA TYR A 79 -0.95 -5.50 3.89
C TYR A 79 -1.66 -5.91 2.59
N PHE A 80 -0.96 -5.95 1.46
CA PHE A 80 -1.56 -6.29 0.18
C PHE A 80 -1.86 -7.79 0.04
N VAL A 81 -1.13 -8.67 0.73
CA VAL A 81 -1.54 -10.09 0.88
C VAL A 81 -2.90 -10.17 1.57
N LEU A 82 -3.10 -9.43 2.67
CA LEU A 82 -4.39 -9.38 3.36
C LEU A 82 -5.48 -8.77 2.46
N ALA A 83 -5.16 -7.73 1.70
CA ALA A 83 -6.10 -7.12 0.76
C ALA A 83 -6.55 -8.11 -0.33
N VAL A 84 -5.61 -8.80 -0.99
CA VAL A 84 -5.92 -9.86 -1.97
C VAL A 84 -6.74 -10.97 -1.31
N GLY A 85 -6.36 -11.41 -0.10
CA GLY A 85 -7.10 -12.39 0.67
C GLY A 85 -8.54 -11.96 0.96
N ALA A 86 -8.78 -10.67 1.23
CA ALA A 86 -10.13 -10.13 1.45
C ALA A 86 -10.98 -10.21 0.17
N HIS A 87 -10.44 -9.85 -0.98
CA HIS A 87 -11.14 -10.00 -2.28
C HIS A 87 -11.41 -11.46 -2.62
N VAL A 88 -10.44 -12.36 -2.39
CA VAL A 88 -10.60 -13.81 -2.62
C VAL A 88 -11.67 -14.39 -1.70
N ARG A 89 -11.68 -14.01 -0.41
CA ARG A 89 -12.64 -14.49 0.60
C ARG A 89 -14.09 -14.22 0.21
N VAL A 90 -14.36 -13.03 -0.34
CA VAL A 90 -15.72 -12.66 -0.80
C VAL A 90 -16.01 -13.08 -2.24
N ARG A 91 -15.07 -13.77 -2.90
CA ARG A 91 -15.15 -14.16 -4.32
C ARG A 91 -15.43 -12.96 -5.23
N ASP A 92 -14.71 -11.87 -4.98
CA ASP A 92 -14.85 -10.63 -5.74
C ASP A 92 -14.46 -10.83 -7.21
N LYS A 93 -14.95 -9.96 -8.09
CA LYS A 93 -14.56 -9.94 -9.49
C LYS A 93 -13.06 -9.70 -9.62
N VAL A 94 -12.41 -10.41 -10.53
CA VAL A 94 -10.96 -10.29 -10.78
C VAL A 94 -10.53 -8.83 -11.00
N VAL A 95 -11.35 -8.05 -11.72
CA VAL A 95 -11.08 -6.63 -11.99
C VAL A 95 -11.05 -5.76 -10.72
N ASN A 96 -11.78 -6.13 -9.67
CA ASN A 96 -11.82 -5.40 -8.41
C ASN A 96 -10.60 -5.73 -7.53
N GLY A 97 -10.12 -6.98 -7.58
CA GLY A 97 -8.92 -7.42 -6.86
C GLY A 97 -7.60 -7.12 -7.58
N LEU A 98 -7.66 -6.77 -8.88
CA LEU A 98 -6.48 -6.53 -9.72
C LEU A 98 -5.55 -5.43 -9.15
N PRO A 99 -6.04 -4.25 -8.69
CA PRO A 99 -5.17 -3.25 -8.09
C PRO A 99 -4.39 -3.78 -6.89
N ALA A 100 -5.06 -4.53 -5.99
CA ALA A 100 -4.40 -5.12 -4.83
C ALA A 100 -3.30 -6.12 -5.23
N ALA A 101 -3.54 -6.95 -6.24
CA ALA A 101 -2.56 -7.89 -6.76
C ALA A 101 -1.37 -7.22 -7.44
N VAL A 102 -1.60 -6.16 -8.22
CA VAL A 102 -0.54 -5.38 -8.88
C VAL A 102 0.34 -4.68 -7.84
N PHE A 103 -0.27 -4.01 -6.86
CA PHE A 103 0.48 -3.37 -5.78
C PHE A 103 1.24 -4.39 -4.94
N LEU A 104 0.65 -5.57 -4.65
CA LEU A 104 1.34 -6.67 -3.98
C LEU A 104 2.62 -7.05 -4.73
N ALA A 105 2.52 -7.34 -6.03
CA ALA A 105 3.66 -7.73 -6.84
C ALA A 105 4.73 -6.65 -6.86
N LEU A 106 4.33 -5.38 -7.00
CA LEU A 106 5.25 -4.23 -6.99
C LEU A 106 6.01 -4.13 -5.66
N VAL A 107 5.33 -4.04 -4.52
CA VAL A 107 5.98 -3.84 -3.22
C VAL A 107 6.74 -5.08 -2.75
N ALA A 108 6.32 -6.28 -3.14
CA ALA A 108 7.10 -7.50 -2.91
C ALA A 108 8.43 -7.47 -3.68
N ALA A 109 8.39 -7.10 -4.97
CA ALA A 109 9.60 -6.98 -5.77
C ALA A 109 10.54 -5.88 -5.24
N MET A 110 9.99 -4.75 -4.78
CA MET A 110 10.76 -3.68 -4.14
C MET A 110 11.37 -4.14 -2.80
N THR A 111 10.66 -4.93 -2.00
CA THR A 111 11.18 -5.47 -0.73
C THR A 111 12.38 -6.39 -0.93
N VAL A 112 12.32 -7.25 -1.97
CA VAL A 112 13.42 -8.16 -2.31
C VAL A 112 14.65 -7.37 -2.77
N LYS A 113 14.46 -6.36 -3.64
CA LYS A 113 15.56 -5.58 -4.20
C LYS A 113 16.15 -4.55 -3.23
N GLY A 114 15.31 -3.89 -2.44
CA GLY A 114 15.68 -2.73 -1.62
C GLY A 114 15.93 -1.45 -2.44
N PRO A 115 15.99 -0.29 -1.78
CA PRO A 115 16.41 0.97 -2.40
C PRO A 115 17.92 0.95 -2.68
N ASP A 116 18.36 1.66 -3.72
CA ASP A 116 19.78 1.89 -3.99
C ASP A 116 20.38 2.77 -2.86
N ASP A 117 21.60 2.45 -2.44
CA ASP A 117 22.36 3.33 -1.53
C ASP A 117 22.74 4.62 -2.28
N ASN A 118 22.47 5.78 -1.67
CA ASN A 118 22.84 7.09 -2.21
C ASN A 118 24.33 7.38 -2.03
#